data_AF-A0A7J7QZJ1-F1
#
_entry.id   AF-A0A7J7QZJ1-F1
#
_cell.length_a   1.000
_cell.length_b   1.000
_cell.length_c   1.000
_cell.angle_alpha   90.00
_cell.angle_beta   90.00
_cell.angle_gamma   90.00
#
_symmetry.space_group_name_H-M   'P 1'
#
loop_
_entity.id
_entity.type
_entity.pdbx_description
1 polymer ?
#
loop_
_entity_poly.entity_id
_entity_poly.type
_entity_poly.pdbx_seq_one_letter_code
_entity_poly.pdbx_strand_id
1 'polypeptide(L)'
;MVLRDAMFENQTPELFQDVNKPKYSSTLNLDRVTREACPELDYFVVFSSLSCGRGNIGQTNYGFANSTMERICEKRRQDNLPGLAVQWGAIGDVGVVVESLGTNETVIGGTLPQRIVSCLEVLDLFLNQPYPVLASYVLAEKAAARSDSNSQRDLQKAVAHILGIRDLAAVNLDSSLADLGLDSLMGVEVRQMLEREHELAMSMRDIQQLTLRKLQGLSGSAKELAAPTPKESSPAQQQAQLNLSILLVNPEGPTLTRLNSVQSSEQPLFLVHPIEGSTAVFHSLAAKLSIPTYGLQCTRAAPLDSIQSLAAYYIECIRQVQPEGPYRIAGYSYGACVAFEMCSQLQAQQNPAHTHNSLFLFDGSHTYVLAYTQSYRAKLTPGCEGEAETEALCFFVQQFTDAEHSRVLEALLPLAGLEERVAAAVDLIVQSHAGLDRRALTFAAHSFYHKLRAAEKYTPRATYHGNVTLLRAKTGGAYGEDLGADYNLSQVCDGKVSVHIIEGDHRTLLEGSGLEAILGIIHSSLAEPRVSVREG
;
A
#
# COMPACT_ATOMS: atom_id res chain seq x y z
N MET A 1 3.97 -7.03 27.75
CA MET A 1 3.47 -8.31 27.18
C MET A 1 4.58 -8.93 26.35
N VAL A 2 4.84 -10.24 26.45
CA VAL A 2 5.83 -10.92 25.59
C VAL A 2 5.08 -11.57 24.43
N LEU A 3 5.11 -10.94 23.26
CA LEU A 3 4.65 -11.51 22.00
C LEU A 3 5.86 -11.84 21.13
N ARG A 4 5.79 -12.99 20.45
CA ARG A 4 6.75 -13.44 19.44
C ARG A 4 5.97 -14.06 18.30
N ASP A 5 5.04 -13.29 17.78
CA ASP A 5 4.11 -13.74 16.75
C ASP A 5 4.89 -13.97 15.45
N ALA A 6 4.73 -15.15 14.88
CA ALA A 6 5.34 -15.56 13.63
C ALA A 6 4.55 -16.75 13.07
N MET A 7 4.52 -16.88 11.75
CA MET A 7 4.01 -18.09 11.10
C MET A 7 4.73 -19.32 11.63
N PHE A 8 4.06 -20.47 11.61
CA PHE A 8 4.57 -21.70 12.23
C PHE A 8 5.97 -22.08 11.73
N GLU A 9 6.23 -21.89 10.43
CA GLU A 9 7.51 -22.15 9.76
C GLU A 9 8.66 -21.28 10.26
N ASN A 10 8.34 -20.09 10.78
CA ASN A 10 9.29 -19.09 11.27
C ASN A 10 9.37 -19.05 12.81
N GLN A 11 8.69 -19.98 13.50
CA GLN A 11 8.82 -20.12 14.95
C GLN A 11 10.07 -20.90 15.32
N THR A 12 10.70 -20.53 16.44
CA THR A 12 11.82 -21.28 17.01
C THR A 12 11.49 -21.76 18.43
N PRO A 13 12.19 -22.80 18.94
CA PRO A 13 12.02 -23.24 20.33
C PRO A 13 12.20 -22.12 21.35
N GLU A 14 13.13 -21.20 21.11
CA GLU A 14 13.42 -20.06 21.98
C GLU A 14 12.24 -19.07 22.03
N LEU A 15 11.65 -18.76 20.87
CA LEU A 15 10.47 -17.90 20.78
C LEU A 15 9.27 -18.51 21.51
N PHE A 16 9.08 -19.83 21.40
CA PHE A 16 8.08 -20.56 22.17
C PHE A 16 8.35 -20.47 23.67
N GLN A 17 9.58 -20.73 24.11
CA GLN A 17 9.95 -20.65 25.52
C GLN A 17 9.72 -19.25 26.10
N ASP A 18 10.09 -18.21 25.37
CA ASP A 18 9.95 -16.82 25.82
C ASP A 18 8.49 -16.41 26.03
N VAL A 19 7.60 -16.76 25.10
CA VAL A 19 6.17 -16.47 25.22
C VAL A 19 5.51 -17.33 26.31
N ASN A 20 6.00 -18.55 26.53
CA ASN A 20 5.46 -19.46 27.53
C ASN A 20 5.82 -19.06 28.96
N LYS A 21 7.05 -18.58 29.23
CA LYS A 21 7.52 -18.20 30.58
C LYS A 21 6.46 -17.48 31.44
N PRO A 22 5.85 -16.36 31.00
CA PRO A 22 4.93 -15.60 31.84
C PRO A 22 3.57 -16.29 32.09
N LYS A 23 3.11 -17.18 31.21
CA LYS A 23 1.78 -17.80 31.30
C LYS A 23 1.86 -19.25 31.77
N TYR A 24 2.70 -20.06 31.16
CA TYR A 24 2.95 -21.44 31.54
C TYR A 24 3.59 -21.52 32.93
N SER A 25 4.80 -20.96 33.08
CA SER A 25 5.59 -21.19 34.29
C SER A 25 4.97 -20.50 35.50
N SER A 26 4.44 -19.29 35.33
CA SER A 26 3.77 -18.57 36.41
C SER A 26 2.53 -19.31 36.90
N THR A 27 1.63 -19.72 36.00
CA THR A 27 0.39 -20.39 36.40
C THR A 27 0.66 -21.77 37.01
N LEU A 28 1.65 -22.51 36.49
CA LEU A 28 2.07 -23.79 37.08
C LEU A 28 2.60 -23.62 38.52
N ASN A 29 3.45 -22.60 38.74
CA ASN A 29 3.98 -22.32 40.07
C ASN A 29 2.89 -21.82 41.03
N LEU A 30 1.98 -20.96 40.57
CA LEU A 30 0.83 -20.51 41.36
C LEU A 30 -0.10 -21.66 41.72
N ASP A 31 -0.38 -22.57 40.79
CA ASP A 31 -1.17 -23.77 41.08
C ASP A 31 -0.52 -24.61 42.19
N ARG A 32 0.77 -24.89 42.07
CA ARG A 32 1.53 -25.64 43.10
C ARG A 32 1.51 -24.95 44.46
N VAL A 33 1.85 -23.67 44.52
CA VAL A 33 1.94 -22.94 45.80
C VAL A 33 0.57 -22.81 46.45
N THR A 34 -0.47 -22.51 45.69
CA THR A 34 -1.83 -22.35 46.26
C THR A 34 -2.40 -23.66 46.78
N ARG A 35 -2.08 -24.80 46.17
CA ARG A 35 -2.47 -26.12 46.67
C ARG A 35 -1.89 -26.41 48.06
N GLU A 36 -0.67 -25.97 48.31
CA GLU A 36 0.03 -26.22 49.58
C GLU A 36 -0.28 -25.15 50.64
N ALA A 37 -0.25 -23.87 50.24
CA ALA A 37 -0.29 -22.74 51.16
C ALA A 37 -1.68 -22.10 51.33
N CYS A 38 -2.63 -22.39 50.44
CA CYS A 38 -3.96 -21.78 50.43
C CYS A 38 -5.07 -22.83 50.16
N PRO A 39 -5.25 -23.83 51.03
CA PRO A 39 -6.22 -24.91 50.81
C PRO A 39 -7.67 -24.42 50.75
N GLU A 40 -7.99 -23.31 51.44
CA GLU A 40 -9.31 -22.68 51.47
C GLU A 40 -9.45 -21.54 50.44
N LEU A 41 -8.71 -21.58 49.33
CA LEU A 41 -8.79 -20.54 48.30
C LEU A 41 -10.21 -20.52 47.69
N ASP A 42 -10.88 -19.37 47.70
CA ASP A 42 -12.22 -19.25 47.11
C ASP A 42 -12.18 -19.27 45.57
N TYR A 43 -11.19 -18.59 44.97
CA TYR A 43 -11.09 -18.42 43.52
C TYR A 43 -9.65 -18.53 43.01
N PHE A 44 -9.46 -19.33 41.96
CA PHE A 44 -8.24 -19.35 41.15
C PHE A 44 -8.61 -18.98 39.72
N VAL A 45 -8.37 -17.72 39.34
CA VAL A 45 -8.79 -17.16 38.04
C VAL A 45 -7.57 -16.78 37.22
N VAL A 46 -7.51 -17.25 35.97
CA VAL A 46 -6.47 -16.90 35.00
C VAL A 46 -7.09 -16.29 33.75
N PHE A 47 -6.43 -15.27 33.21
CA PHE A 47 -6.88 -14.60 31.98
C PHE A 47 -6.16 -15.19 30.77
N SER A 48 -6.89 -16.05 30.06
CA SER A 48 -6.55 -16.64 28.77
C SER A 48 -6.98 -15.70 27.62
N SER A 49 -6.88 -16.18 26.39
CA SER A 49 -7.21 -15.44 25.18
C SER A 49 -8.09 -16.27 24.26
N LEU A 50 -8.98 -15.60 23.53
CA LEU A 50 -9.80 -16.20 22.47
C LEU A 50 -8.96 -16.89 21.38
N SER A 51 -7.70 -16.48 21.21
CA SER A 51 -6.74 -17.11 20.29
C SER A 51 -6.50 -18.60 20.56
N CYS A 52 -6.78 -19.11 21.76
CA CYS A 52 -6.62 -20.53 22.09
C CYS A 52 -7.68 -21.42 21.44
N GLY A 53 -8.94 -20.99 21.52
CA GLY A 53 -10.08 -21.76 21.03
C GLY A 53 -10.36 -21.52 19.55
N ARG A 54 -10.21 -20.26 19.10
CA ARG A 54 -10.51 -19.85 17.72
C ARG A 54 -9.30 -19.87 16.79
N GLY A 55 -8.09 -19.81 17.35
CA GLY A 55 -6.87 -19.57 16.58
C GLY A 55 -6.72 -18.10 16.19
N ASN A 56 -5.48 -17.67 16.00
CA ASN A 56 -5.14 -16.40 15.38
C ASN A 56 -3.85 -16.55 14.56
N ILE A 57 -3.77 -15.87 13.42
CA ILE A 57 -2.65 -16.01 12.48
C ILE A 57 -1.35 -15.57 13.16
N GLY A 58 -0.30 -16.38 13.03
CA GLY A 58 1.01 -16.11 13.62
C GLY A 58 1.10 -16.30 15.14
N GLN A 59 0.02 -16.68 15.82
CA GLN A 59 -0.04 -16.75 17.29
C GLN A 59 -0.04 -18.18 17.84
N THR A 60 0.60 -19.14 17.16
CA THR A 60 0.63 -20.53 17.64
C THR A 60 1.30 -20.67 19.02
N ASN A 61 2.40 -19.96 19.26
CA ASN A 61 3.09 -19.96 20.55
C ASN A 61 2.28 -19.27 21.66
N TYR A 62 1.60 -18.17 21.34
CA TYR A 62 0.73 -17.43 22.25
C TYR A 62 -0.53 -18.24 22.60
N GLY A 63 -1.19 -18.85 21.61
CA GLY A 63 -2.31 -19.75 21.82
C GLY A 63 -1.93 -20.95 22.69
N PHE A 64 -0.77 -21.57 22.45
CA PHE A 64 -0.26 -22.66 23.28
C PHE A 64 -0.02 -22.22 24.75
N ALA A 65 0.64 -21.08 24.95
CA ALA A 65 0.95 -20.56 26.28
C ALA A 65 -0.33 -20.27 27.09
N ASN A 66 -1.34 -19.69 26.44
CA ASN A 66 -2.63 -19.42 27.07
C ASN A 66 -3.43 -20.70 27.33
N SER A 67 -3.47 -21.64 26.37
CA SER A 67 -4.16 -22.93 26.50
C SER A 67 -3.61 -23.77 27.64
N THR A 68 -2.31 -23.68 27.96
CA THR A 68 -1.75 -24.33 29.15
C THR A 68 -2.44 -23.90 30.44
N MET A 69 -2.71 -22.59 30.60
CA MET A 69 -3.41 -22.10 31.79
C MET A 69 -4.82 -22.69 31.90
N GLU A 70 -5.51 -22.87 30.77
CA GLU A 70 -6.82 -23.53 30.70
C GLU A 70 -6.74 -24.99 31.17
N ARG A 71 -5.74 -25.74 30.70
CA ARG A 71 -5.54 -27.15 31.12
C ARG A 71 -5.24 -27.27 32.61
N ILE A 72 -4.50 -26.31 33.18
CA ILE A 72 -4.25 -26.24 34.63
C ILE A 72 -5.56 -26.02 35.38
N CYS A 73 -6.40 -25.07 34.96
CA CYS A 73 -7.71 -24.82 35.57
C CYS A 73 -8.66 -26.02 35.46
N GLU A 74 -8.66 -26.72 34.32
CA GLU A 74 -9.41 -27.98 34.16
C GLU A 74 -8.92 -29.05 35.14
N LYS A 75 -7.60 -29.24 35.26
CA LYS A 75 -7.03 -30.20 36.21
C LYS A 75 -7.37 -29.85 37.66
N ARG A 76 -7.33 -28.56 38.03
CA ARG A 76 -7.77 -28.09 39.35
C ARG A 76 -9.23 -28.44 39.61
N ARG A 77 -10.14 -28.19 38.66
CA ARG A 77 -11.56 -28.58 38.80
C ARG A 77 -11.74 -30.09 38.93
N GLN A 78 -10.97 -30.89 38.19
CA GLN A 78 -10.98 -32.36 38.33
C GLN A 78 -10.51 -32.81 39.73
N ASP A 79 -9.60 -32.05 40.35
CA ASP A 79 -9.12 -32.29 41.71
C ASP A 79 -10.03 -31.67 42.80
N ASN A 80 -11.22 -31.19 42.43
CA ASN A 80 -12.17 -30.47 43.30
C ASN A 80 -11.62 -29.16 43.90
N LEU A 81 -10.69 -28.52 43.21
CA LEU A 81 -10.16 -27.19 43.57
C LEU A 81 -10.77 -26.11 42.65
N PRO A 82 -10.88 -24.86 43.14
CA PRO A 82 -11.31 -23.75 42.30
C PRO A 82 -10.34 -23.56 41.12
N GLY A 83 -10.89 -23.27 39.94
CA GLY A 83 -10.14 -23.05 38.72
C GLY A 83 -11.04 -22.48 37.62
N LEU A 84 -10.73 -21.28 37.14
CA LEU A 84 -11.42 -20.62 36.04
C LEU A 84 -10.40 -19.96 35.10
N ALA A 85 -10.44 -20.33 33.82
CA ALA A 85 -9.72 -19.66 32.76
C ALA A 85 -10.71 -18.90 31.87
N VAL A 86 -10.49 -17.60 31.68
CA VAL A 86 -11.35 -16.78 30.84
C VAL A 86 -10.65 -16.43 29.54
N GLN A 87 -11.22 -16.85 28.41
CA GLN A 87 -10.77 -16.51 27.06
C GLN A 87 -11.34 -15.15 26.67
N TRP A 88 -10.55 -14.09 26.85
CA TRP A 88 -10.96 -12.74 26.46
C TRP A 88 -10.73 -12.49 24.97
N GLY A 89 -11.69 -11.84 24.33
CA GLY A 89 -11.52 -11.16 23.04
C GLY A 89 -10.69 -9.88 23.16
N ALA A 90 -10.67 -9.05 22.10
CA ALA A 90 -10.03 -7.74 22.17
C ALA A 90 -10.69 -6.87 23.26
N ILE A 91 -9.90 -6.12 24.03
CA ILE A 91 -10.38 -5.18 25.06
C ILE A 91 -10.02 -3.77 24.62
N GLY A 92 -11.01 -2.87 24.57
CA GLY A 92 -10.90 -1.59 23.88
C GLY A 92 -10.61 -0.37 24.75
N ASP A 93 -10.90 -0.39 26.05
CA ASP A 93 -10.73 0.82 26.88
C ASP A 93 -9.38 0.87 27.62
N VAL A 94 -8.60 -0.23 27.60
CA VAL A 94 -7.33 -0.39 28.34
C VAL A 94 -6.40 -1.37 27.60
N GLY A 95 -5.08 -1.21 27.79
CA GLY A 95 -4.06 -2.15 27.29
C GLY A 95 -3.57 -1.88 25.86
N VAL A 96 -2.88 -2.87 25.29
CA VAL A 96 -2.05 -2.70 24.07
C VAL A 96 -2.85 -2.32 22.83
N VAL A 97 -4.13 -2.71 22.73
CA VAL A 97 -5.03 -2.36 21.61
C VAL A 97 -5.27 -0.84 21.55
N VAL A 98 -5.35 -0.15 22.70
CA VAL A 98 -5.49 1.31 22.78
C VAL A 98 -4.19 2.03 22.42
N GLU A 99 -3.06 1.48 22.84
CA GLU A 99 -1.73 2.08 22.64
C GLU A 99 -1.20 1.93 21.21
N SER A 100 -1.76 1.01 20.40
CA SER A 100 -1.24 0.70 19.06
C SER A 100 -2.23 0.88 17.89
N LEU A 101 -3.55 0.99 18.12
CA LEU A 101 -4.52 0.95 17.01
C LEU A 101 -5.63 2.02 17.04
N GLY A 102 -5.80 2.80 18.12
CA GLY A 102 -6.88 3.78 18.21
C GLY A 102 -8.29 3.17 18.21
N THR A 103 -9.25 3.95 18.74
CA THR A 103 -10.72 3.77 18.92
C THR A 103 -11.35 2.37 19.09
N ASN A 104 -12.40 2.32 19.90
CA ASN A 104 -13.18 1.13 20.30
C ASN A 104 -13.93 0.35 19.18
N GLU A 105 -13.73 0.69 17.90
CA GLU A 105 -14.54 0.19 16.78
C GLU A 105 -13.75 -0.71 15.81
N THR A 106 -12.43 -0.85 16.01
CA THR A 106 -11.55 -1.65 15.14
C THR A 106 -11.78 -3.14 15.33
N VAL A 107 -12.23 -3.84 14.29
CA VAL A 107 -12.46 -5.31 14.32
C VAL A 107 -11.12 -6.05 14.35
N ILE A 108 -10.88 -6.86 15.38
CA ILE A 108 -9.66 -7.66 15.56
C ILE A 108 -10.03 -9.14 15.53
N GLY A 109 -9.53 -9.88 14.52
CA GLY A 109 -9.77 -11.33 14.41
C GLY A 109 -11.25 -11.72 14.26
N GLY A 110 -12.10 -10.82 13.75
CA GLY A 110 -13.55 -11.01 13.65
C GLY A 110 -14.30 -10.76 14.97
N THR A 111 -13.70 -10.02 15.90
CA THR A 111 -14.33 -9.58 17.16
C THR A 111 -14.21 -8.08 17.32
N LEU A 112 -15.20 -7.46 17.97
CA LEU A 112 -15.14 -6.05 18.34
C LEU A 112 -14.47 -5.89 19.72
N PRO A 113 -13.74 -4.78 19.97
CA PRO A 113 -13.17 -4.50 21.27
C PRO A 113 -14.26 -4.39 22.34
N GLN A 114 -14.16 -5.23 23.37
CA GLN A 114 -15.05 -5.21 24.52
C GLN A 114 -14.59 -4.12 25.50
N ARG A 115 -15.55 -3.37 26.05
CA ARG A 115 -15.26 -2.39 27.10
C ARG A 115 -14.85 -3.06 28.41
N ILE A 116 -13.98 -2.43 29.20
CA ILE A 116 -13.48 -3.04 30.45
C ILE A 116 -14.61 -3.24 31.47
N VAL A 117 -15.56 -2.29 31.53
CA VAL A 117 -16.75 -2.40 32.40
C VAL A 117 -17.56 -3.64 32.04
N SER A 118 -17.74 -3.91 30.74
CA SER A 118 -18.43 -5.13 30.28
C SER A 118 -17.65 -6.40 30.64
N CYS A 119 -16.32 -6.39 30.54
CA CYS A 119 -15.51 -7.54 30.96
C CYS A 119 -15.67 -7.84 32.46
N LEU A 120 -15.72 -6.81 33.31
CA LEU A 120 -15.92 -6.96 34.75
C LEU A 120 -17.33 -7.50 35.07
N GLU A 121 -18.37 -7.01 34.41
CA GLU A 121 -19.74 -7.53 34.56
C GLU A 121 -19.84 -9.00 34.15
N VAL A 122 -19.15 -9.41 33.07
CA VAL A 122 -19.12 -10.81 32.64
C VAL A 122 -18.31 -11.68 33.61
N LEU A 123 -17.26 -11.14 34.23
CA LEU A 123 -16.47 -11.90 35.21
C LEU A 123 -17.33 -12.33 36.41
N ASP A 124 -18.19 -11.45 36.93
CA ASP A 124 -19.13 -11.79 38.02
C ASP A 124 -20.05 -12.96 37.62
N LEU A 125 -20.51 -12.99 36.37
CA LEU A 125 -21.30 -14.10 35.85
C LEU A 125 -20.48 -15.39 35.75
N PHE A 126 -19.25 -15.32 35.25
CA PHE A 126 -18.37 -16.48 35.02
C PHE A 126 -17.91 -17.14 36.32
N LEU A 127 -17.68 -16.38 37.39
CA LEU A 127 -17.32 -16.92 38.70
C LEU A 127 -18.39 -17.86 39.27
N ASN A 128 -19.65 -17.70 38.85
CA ASN A 128 -20.79 -18.51 39.28
C ASN A 128 -21.10 -19.70 38.36
N GLN A 129 -20.32 -19.91 37.29
CA GLN A 129 -20.53 -21.00 36.35
C GLN A 129 -19.74 -22.26 36.72
N PRO A 130 -20.26 -23.47 36.42
CA PRO A 130 -19.60 -24.73 36.75
C PRO A 130 -18.44 -25.10 35.78
N TYR A 131 -18.18 -24.27 34.78
CA TYR A 131 -17.22 -24.59 33.71
C TYR A 131 -15.82 -24.04 34.01
N PRO A 132 -14.74 -24.82 33.80
CA PRO A 132 -13.36 -24.38 34.04
C PRO A 132 -12.85 -23.36 33.00
N VAL A 133 -13.44 -23.33 31.80
CA VAL A 133 -12.99 -22.49 30.69
C VAL A 133 -14.22 -21.83 30.06
N LEU A 134 -14.21 -20.49 30.00
CA LEU A 134 -15.31 -19.69 29.46
C LEU A 134 -14.75 -18.61 28.55
N ALA A 135 -15.51 -18.19 27.53
CA ALA A 135 -15.09 -17.16 26.59
C ALA A 135 -16.02 -15.96 26.61
N SER A 136 -15.46 -14.76 26.61
CA SER A 136 -16.19 -13.50 26.46
C SER A 136 -15.56 -12.68 25.36
N TYR A 137 -16.36 -12.36 24.36
CA TYR A 137 -15.97 -11.53 23.24
C TYR A 137 -17.21 -10.98 22.56
N VAL A 138 -17.08 -9.81 21.93
CA VAL A 138 -18.14 -9.24 21.12
C VAL A 138 -17.95 -9.76 19.70
N LEU A 139 -18.91 -10.55 19.21
CA LEU A 139 -18.96 -10.92 17.80
C LEU A 139 -19.16 -9.64 16.99
N ALA A 140 -18.29 -9.39 16.02
CA ALA A 140 -18.67 -8.52 14.92
C ALA A 140 -19.82 -9.25 14.19
N GLU A 141 -21.04 -8.70 14.20
CA GLU A 141 -22.19 -9.36 13.59
C GLU A 141 -21.89 -9.73 12.13
N LYS A 142 -22.19 -10.98 11.75
CA LYS A 142 -22.39 -11.32 10.33
C LYS A 142 -23.67 -10.60 9.92
N ALA A 143 -23.57 -9.52 9.16
CA ALA A 143 -24.72 -8.82 8.61
C ALA A 143 -25.53 -9.73 7.68
N ALA A 144 -26.50 -10.44 8.24
CA ALA A 144 -27.56 -11.13 7.51
C ALA A 144 -28.90 -10.81 8.19
N ALA A 145 -29.71 -10.01 7.49
CA ALA A 145 -31.13 -9.75 7.72
C ALA A 145 -31.54 -9.04 9.03
N ARG A 146 -31.56 -7.69 9.00
CA ARG A 146 -32.77 -6.86 9.26
C ARG A 146 -32.48 -5.34 9.21
N SER A 147 -33.19 -4.69 8.28
CA SER A 147 -33.50 -3.25 8.13
C SER A 147 -32.84 -2.55 6.92
N ASP A 148 -33.56 -2.62 5.80
CA ASP A 148 -33.20 -2.13 4.46
C ASP A 148 -32.96 -0.61 4.33
N SER A 149 -33.15 0.18 5.39
CA SER A 149 -32.87 1.63 5.36
C SER A 149 -31.52 2.00 5.98
N ASN A 150 -30.96 1.17 6.87
CA ASN A 150 -29.65 1.44 7.47
C ASN A 150 -28.51 0.78 6.72
N SER A 151 -28.71 -0.41 6.14
CA SER A 151 -27.70 -1.09 5.32
C SER A 151 -27.23 -0.24 4.12
N GLN A 152 -28.14 0.49 3.49
CA GLN A 152 -27.83 1.39 2.37
C GLN A 152 -26.95 2.57 2.80
N ARG A 153 -27.19 3.10 4.01
CA ARG A 153 -26.40 4.18 4.61
C ARG A 153 -25.06 3.66 5.14
N ASP A 154 -25.02 2.43 5.62
CA ASP A 154 -23.83 1.80 6.17
C ASP A 154 -22.86 1.38 5.06
N LEU A 155 -23.34 0.87 3.92
CA LEU A 155 -22.49 0.63 2.75
C LEU A 155 -21.91 1.94 2.18
N GLN A 156 -22.73 3.00 2.12
CA GLN A 156 -22.25 4.32 1.72
C GLN A 156 -21.20 4.88 2.67
N LYS A 157 -21.40 4.73 3.99
CA LYS A 157 -20.44 5.16 5.01
C LYS A 157 -19.17 4.33 4.97
N ALA A 158 -19.27 3.02 4.75
CA ALA A 158 -18.11 2.14 4.66
C ALA A 158 -17.27 2.43 3.41
N VAL A 159 -17.91 2.58 2.24
CA VAL A 159 -17.22 3.03 1.02
C VAL A 159 -16.66 4.44 1.19
N ALA A 160 -17.40 5.37 1.80
CA ALA A 160 -16.92 6.72 2.08
C ALA A 160 -15.73 6.72 3.07
N HIS A 161 -15.73 5.83 4.06
CA HIS A 161 -14.63 5.67 4.99
C HIS A 161 -13.37 5.10 4.32
N ILE A 162 -13.53 4.11 3.42
CA ILE A 162 -12.42 3.58 2.61
C ILE A 162 -11.84 4.70 1.72
N LEU A 163 -12.69 5.58 1.19
CA LEU A 163 -12.30 6.78 0.44
C LEU A 163 -11.78 7.94 1.31
N GLY A 164 -11.71 7.78 2.64
CA GLY A 164 -11.26 8.83 3.57
C GLY A 164 -12.23 10.02 3.71
N ILE A 165 -13.47 9.90 3.22
CA ILE A 165 -14.52 10.92 3.28
C ILE A 165 -15.14 10.93 4.68
N ARG A 166 -14.91 12.03 5.42
CA ARG A 166 -15.38 12.20 6.81
C ARG A 166 -16.80 12.78 6.94
N ASP A 167 -17.26 13.51 5.92
CA ASP A 167 -18.60 14.12 5.90
C ASP A 167 -19.30 13.90 4.55
N LEU A 168 -20.29 13.01 4.56
CA LEU A 168 -21.12 12.66 3.41
C LEU A 168 -22.02 13.81 2.93
N ALA A 169 -22.30 14.82 3.76
CA ALA A 169 -23.16 15.94 3.39
C ALA A 169 -22.48 16.95 2.44
N ALA A 170 -21.14 16.94 2.40
CA ALA A 170 -20.34 17.83 1.57
C ALA A 170 -19.97 17.25 0.19
N VAL A 171 -20.34 15.99 -0.10
CA VAL A 171 -19.91 15.25 -1.29
C VAL A 171 -21.06 15.08 -2.30
N ASN A 172 -20.75 15.23 -3.59
CA ASN A 172 -21.71 14.95 -4.66
C ASN A 172 -21.91 13.42 -4.80
N LEU A 173 -23.10 12.94 -4.43
CA LEU A 173 -23.45 11.51 -4.44
C LEU A 173 -23.58 10.90 -5.85
N ASP A 174 -23.64 11.74 -6.89
CA ASP A 174 -23.71 11.32 -8.29
C ASP A 174 -22.32 11.19 -8.95
N SER A 175 -21.26 11.65 -8.29
CA SER A 175 -19.88 11.45 -8.74
C SER A 175 -19.48 9.97 -8.62
N SER A 176 -18.66 9.48 -9.56
CA SER A 176 -18.18 8.10 -9.50
C SER A 176 -17.20 7.90 -8.34
N LEU A 177 -17.05 6.67 -7.84
CA LEU A 177 -16.09 6.38 -6.78
C LEU A 177 -14.66 6.70 -7.24
N ALA A 178 -14.35 6.48 -8.52
CA ALA A 178 -13.09 6.92 -9.11
C ALA A 178 -12.90 8.45 -9.01
N ASP A 179 -13.95 9.23 -9.29
CA ASP A 179 -13.92 10.71 -9.14
C ASP A 179 -13.82 11.16 -7.67
N LEU A 180 -14.16 10.27 -6.73
CA LEU A 180 -14.10 10.49 -5.29
C LEU A 180 -12.80 9.95 -4.65
N GLY A 181 -11.84 9.51 -5.45
CA GLY A 181 -10.51 9.09 -4.99
C GLY A 181 -10.36 7.59 -4.74
N LEU A 182 -11.17 6.74 -5.38
CA LEU A 182 -11.02 5.28 -5.31
C LEU A 182 -9.78 4.84 -6.09
N ASP A 183 -8.68 4.56 -5.39
CA ASP A 183 -7.48 3.99 -5.98
C ASP A 183 -7.61 2.47 -6.23
N SER A 184 -6.56 1.85 -6.78
CA SER A 184 -6.58 0.42 -7.12
C SER A 184 -6.56 -0.52 -5.91
N LEU A 185 -6.12 -0.08 -4.73
CA LEU A 185 -6.12 -0.86 -3.50
C LEU A 185 -7.41 -0.63 -2.70
N MET A 186 -7.87 0.62 -2.59
CA MET A 186 -9.19 0.96 -2.06
C MET A 186 -10.30 0.31 -2.88
N GLY A 187 -10.15 0.24 -4.20
CA GLY A 187 -11.07 -0.47 -5.06
C GLY A 187 -11.10 -1.97 -4.80
N VAL A 188 -9.96 -2.57 -4.42
CA VAL A 188 -9.91 -3.96 -3.96
C VAL A 188 -10.56 -4.11 -2.58
N GLU A 189 -10.42 -3.16 -1.67
CA GLU A 189 -11.13 -3.17 -0.39
C GLU A 189 -12.64 -3.00 -0.57
N VAL A 190 -13.08 -2.07 -1.43
CA VAL A 190 -14.48 -1.90 -1.80
C VAL A 190 -15.01 -3.14 -2.51
N ARG A 191 -14.22 -3.76 -3.39
CA ARG A 191 -14.55 -5.03 -4.06
C ARG A 191 -14.74 -6.15 -3.05
N GLN A 192 -13.74 -6.38 -2.20
CA GLN A 192 -13.77 -7.42 -1.17
C GLN A 192 -14.91 -7.19 -0.19
N MET A 193 -15.22 -5.94 0.15
CA MET A 193 -16.36 -5.60 0.99
C MET A 193 -17.69 -5.92 0.30
N LEU A 194 -17.89 -5.49 -0.96
CA LEU A 194 -19.10 -5.77 -1.74
C LEU A 194 -19.28 -7.28 -2.00
N GLU A 195 -18.19 -8.00 -2.25
CA GLU A 195 -18.19 -9.47 -2.43
C GLU A 195 -18.49 -10.19 -1.12
N ARG A 196 -17.91 -9.73 0.00
CA ARG A 196 -18.09 -10.34 1.34
C ARG A 196 -19.46 -10.08 1.94
N GLU A 197 -20.00 -8.87 1.75
CA GLU A 197 -21.21 -8.40 2.45
C GLU A 197 -22.47 -8.49 1.58
N HIS A 198 -22.34 -8.47 0.25
CA HIS A 198 -23.49 -8.41 -0.66
C HIS A 198 -23.48 -9.49 -1.77
N GLU A 199 -22.54 -10.43 -1.79
CA GLU A 199 -22.39 -11.46 -2.83
C GLU A 199 -22.31 -10.89 -4.27
N LEU A 200 -21.91 -9.62 -4.41
CA LEU A 200 -21.81 -8.94 -5.69
C LEU A 200 -20.37 -9.02 -6.21
N ALA A 201 -20.12 -9.95 -7.13
CA ALA A 201 -18.87 -9.97 -7.90
C ALA A 201 -18.93 -8.89 -8.98
N MET A 202 -18.10 -7.85 -8.84
CA MET A 202 -18.04 -6.71 -9.76
C MET A 202 -16.62 -6.52 -10.28
N SER A 203 -16.50 -6.15 -11.55
CA SER A 203 -15.19 -5.82 -12.11
C SER A 203 -14.66 -4.52 -11.48
N MET A 204 -13.33 -4.35 -11.42
CA MET A 204 -12.75 -3.10 -10.91
C MET A 204 -13.22 -1.87 -11.69
N ARG A 205 -13.52 -2.03 -12.98
CA ARG A 205 -14.11 -0.99 -13.82
C ARG A 205 -15.53 -0.62 -13.36
N ASP A 206 -16.35 -1.61 -13.04
CA ASP A 206 -17.71 -1.35 -12.55
C ASP A 206 -17.67 -0.69 -11.17
N ILE A 207 -16.70 -1.07 -10.33
CA ILE A 207 -16.49 -0.46 -9.01
C ILE A 207 -16.04 0.99 -9.13
N GLN A 208 -15.11 1.28 -10.04
CA GLN A 208 -14.68 2.66 -10.33
C GLN A 208 -15.83 3.53 -10.83
N GLN A 209 -16.80 2.95 -11.56
CA GLN A 209 -17.97 3.64 -12.12
C GLN A 209 -19.22 3.61 -11.21
N LEU A 210 -19.12 2.98 -10.03
CA LEU A 210 -20.15 3.09 -8.99
C LEU A 210 -20.22 4.55 -8.52
N THR A 211 -21.38 4.96 -8.04
CA THR A 211 -21.55 6.23 -7.34
C THR A 211 -22.09 5.93 -5.96
N LEU A 212 -21.90 6.84 -5.00
CA LEU A 212 -22.54 6.69 -3.69
C LEU A 212 -24.06 6.51 -3.84
N ARG A 213 -24.70 7.20 -4.81
CA ARG A 213 -26.12 7.00 -5.14
C ARG A 213 -26.43 5.62 -5.73
N LYS A 214 -25.58 5.04 -6.57
CA LYS A 214 -25.79 3.66 -7.10
C LYS A 214 -25.62 2.60 -6.02
N LEU A 215 -24.68 2.79 -5.09
CA LEU A 215 -24.51 1.93 -3.90
C LEU A 215 -25.77 1.88 -3.04
N GLN A 216 -26.54 2.97 -3.02
CA GLN A 216 -27.84 3.07 -2.37
C GLN A 216 -28.87 2.07 -2.93
N GLY A 217 -28.76 1.69 -4.22
CA GLY A 217 -29.71 0.80 -4.91
C GLY A 217 -29.29 -0.68 -5.00
N LEU A 218 -28.04 -1.02 -4.65
CA LEU A 218 -27.48 -2.36 -4.91
C LEU A 218 -27.92 -3.45 -3.92
N SER A 219 -28.55 -3.08 -2.80
CA SER A 219 -29.02 -4.04 -1.78
C SER A 219 -30.41 -4.66 -2.08
N GLY A 220 -31.00 -4.41 -3.26
CA GLY A 220 -32.38 -4.83 -3.58
C GLY A 220 -32.58 -5.74 -4.79
N SER A 221 -31.54 -6.09 -5.55
CA SER A 221 -31.68 -6.79 -6.82
C SER A 221 -30.57 -7.80 -7.07
N ALA A 222 -30.54 -8.86 -6.26
CA ALA A 222 -29.79 -10.07 -6.59
C ALA A 222 -30.56 -10.89 -7.64
N LYS A 223 -30.50 -10.46 -8.90
CA LYS A 223 -30.76 -11.27 -10.11
C LYS A 223 -30.61 -10.42 -11.36
N GLU A 224 -29.40 -10.41 -11.91
CA GLU A 224 -29.07 -10.53 -13.33
C GLU A 224 -27.65 -10.03 -13.52
N LEU A 225 -26.73 -10.93 -13.86
CA LEU A 225 -25.58 -10.72 -14.73
C LEU A 225 -24.94 -12.09 -14.94
N ALA A 226 -25.54 -12.87 -15.84
CA ALA A 226 -24.95 -14.08 -16.37
C ALA A 226 -23.81 -13.72 -17.33
N ALA A 227 -22.77 -14.57 -17.33
CA ALA A 227 -21.54 -14.44 -18.09
C ALA A 227 -21.75 -14.11 -19.60
N PRO A 228 -20.92 -13.26 -20.22
CA PRO A 228 -20.91 -13.12 -21.66
C PRO A 228 -20.07 -14.23 -22.31
N THR A 229 -20.68 -14.87 -23.30
CA THR A 229 -20.02 -15.74 -24.28
C THR A 229 -19.19 -14.89 -25.27
N PRO A 230 -18.13 -15.46 -25.88
CA PRO A 230 -17.18 -14.71 -26.70
C PRO A 230 -17.77 -14.37 -28.06
N LYS A 231 -18.03 -13.08 -28.33
CA LYS A 231 -18.22 -12.54 -29.68
C LYS A 231 -17.61 -11.14 -29.78
N GLU A 232 -16.81 -10.98 -30.85
CA GLU A 232 -16.24 -9.79 -31.51
C GLU A 232 -16.07 -8.48 -30.71
N SER A 233 -14.85 -7.94 -30.78
CA SER A 233 -14.36 -6.79 -29.99
C SER A 233 -15.31 -5.59 -29.99
N SER A 234 -15.90 -5.31 -28.82
CA SER A 234 -16.71 -4.12 -28.59
C SER A 234 -15.86 -2.85 -28.48
N PRO A 235 -16.39 -1.65 -28.78
CA PRO A 235 -15.68 -0.37 -28.62
C PRO A 235 -15.16 -0.14 -27.18
N ALA A 236 -15.89 -0.65 -26.17
CA ALA A 236 -15.51 -0.57 -24.77
C ALA A 236 -14.30 -1.45 -24.42
N GLN A 237 -14.07 -2.55 -25.14
CA GLN A 237 -12.87 -3.39 -25.03
C GLN A 237 -11.68 -2.74 -25.74
N GLN A 238 -11.89 -2.12 -26.91
CA GLN A 238 -10.85 -1.37 -27.61
C GLN A 238 -10.35 -0.17 -26.77
N GLN A 239 -11.25 0.54 -26.10
CA GLN A 239 -10.88 1.67 -25.23
C GLN A 239 -10.19 1.22 -23.93
N ALA A 240 -10.63 0.11 -23.32
CA ALA A 240 -9.92 -0.49 -22.18
C ALA A 240 -8.51 -0.98 -22.57
N GLN A 241 -8.37 -1.55 -23.76
CA GLN A 241 -7.09 -1.99 -24.31
C GLN A 241 -6.15 -0.82 -24.63
N LEU A 242 -6.69 0.29 -25.15
CA LEU A 242 -5.96 1.55 -25.32
C LEU A 242 -5.46 2.08 -23.97
N ASN A 243 -6.28 2.05 -22.91
CA ASN A 243 -5.86 2.49 -21.58
C ASN A 243 -4.77 1.62 -20.96
N LEU A 244 -4.77 0.31 -21.19
CA LEU A 244 -3.72 -0.59 -20.71
C LEU A 244 -2.40 -0.44 -21.50
N SER A 245 -2.50 -0.13 -22.80
CA SER A 245 -1.32 0.11 -23.63
C SER A 245 -0.50 1.34 -23.20
N ILE A 246 -1.11 2.29 -22.48
CA ILE A 246 -0.46 3.48 -21.90
C ILE A 246 0.61 3.10 -20.86
N LEU A 247 0.45 1.94 -20.19
CA LEU A 247 1.42 1.41 -19.23
C LEU A 247 2.64 0.77 -19.90
N LEU A 248 2.58 0.54 -21.22
CA LEU A 248 3.62 -0.11 -21.98
C LEU A 248 4.49 0.92 -22.70
N VAL A 249 5.78 0.63 -22.78
CA VAL A 249 6.77 1.42 -23.52
C VAL A 249 7.17 0.65 -24.76
N ASN A 250 7.37 1.35 -25.89
CA ASN A 250 8.08 0.78 -27.02
C ASN A 250 9.57 0.64 -26.67
N PRO A 251 10.09 -0.58 -26.48
CA PRO A 251 11.47 -0.78 -26.02
C PRO A 251 12.54 -0.29 -27.01
N GLU A 252 12.19 -0.16 -28.30
CA GLU A 252 13.07 0.37 -29.36
C GLU A 252 12.89 1.87 -29.61
N GLY A 253 11.99 2.52 -28.87
CA GLY A 253 11.74 3.95 -29.01
C GLY A 253 12.90 4.80 -28.48
N PRO A 254 12.87 6.12 -28.72
CA PRO A 254 13.82 7.04 -28.11
C PRO A 254 13.58 7.14 -26.60
N THR A 255 14.63 7.13 -25.79
CA THR A 255 14.54 7.33 -24.33
C THR A 255 14.00 8.72 -23.98
N LEU A 256 14.47 9.75 -24.69
CA LEU A 256 14.02 11.13 -24.50
C LEU A 256 13.01 11.49 -25.59
N THR A 257 11.79 11.83 -25.18
CA THR A 257 10.69 12.21 -26.08
C THR A 257 10.22 13.62 -25.78
N ARG A 258 9.88 14.37 -26.82
CA ARG A 258 9.26 15.69 -26.63
C ARG A 258 7.76 15.51 -26.43
N LEU A 259 7.21 16.07 -25.35
CA LEU A 259 5.83 15.86 -24.94
C LEU A 259 4.88 17.00 -25.34
N ASN A 260 5.41 18.15 -25.75
CA ASN A 260 4.61 19.28 -26.22
C ASN A 260 5.24 19.99 -27.42
N SER A 261 4.43 20.78 -28.12
CA SER A 261 4.84 21.51 -29.33
C SER A 261 5.29 22.96 -29.06
N VAL A 262 5.51 23.31 -27.78
CA VAL A 262 5.85 24.69 -27.38
C VAL A 262 7.20 25.10 -27.95
N GLN A 263 7.20 26.15 -28.78
CA GLN A 263 8.43 26.76 -29.30
C GLN A 263 8.80 27.97 -28.43
N SER A 264 9.67 27.74 -27.46
CA SER A 264 10.21 28.77 -26.57
C SER A 264 11.70 28.52 -26.35
N SER A 265 12.46 29.60 -26.15
CA SER A 265 13.87 29.54 -25.76
C SER A 265 14.05 29.40 -24.24
N GLU A 266 12.97 29.29 -23.48
CA GLU A 266 13.03 28.99 -22.06
C GLU A 266 13.61 27.60 -21.78
N GLN A 267 14.20 27.44 -20.59
CA GLN A 267 14.75 26.16 -20.16
C GLN A 267 13.66 25.08 -20.12
N PRO A 268 13.89 23.93 -20.76
CA PRO A 268 12.94 22.83 -20.76
C PRO A 268 12.71 22.23 -19.37
N LEU A 269 11.56 21.59 -19.20
CA LEU A 269 11.28 20.69 -18.08
C LEU A 269 11.47 19.23 -18.53
N PHE A 270 12.30 18.49 -17.79
CA PHE A 270 12.54 17.06 -18.03
C PHE A 270 11.76 16.23 -17.00
N LEU A 271 10.86 15.36 -17.45
CA LEU A 271 9.98 14.54 -16.63
C LEU A 271 10.45 13.08 -16.65
N VAL A 272 10.79 12.53 -15.48
CA VAL A 272 11.23 11.14 -15.32
C VAL A 272 10.04 10.23 -15.04
N HIS A 273 9.92 9.16 -15.83
CA HIS A 273 8.81 8.20 -15.78
C HIS A 273 8.56 7.58 -14.38
N PRO A 274 7.31 7.17 -14.07
CA PRO A 274 6.97 6.30 -12.94
C PRO A 274 7.41 4.84 -13.18
N ILE A 275 7.09 3.92 -12.25
CA ILE A 275 7.63 2.56 -12.25
C ILE A 275 7.29 1.77 -13.53
N GLU A 276 6.19 2.08 -14.19
CA GLU A 276 5.76 1.49 -15.46
C GLU A 276 6.78 1.73 -16.57
N GLY A 277 7.51 2.85 -16.52
CA GLY A 277 8.49 3.22 -17.54
C GLY A 277 7.97 4.20 -18.57
N SER A 278 6.65 4.38 -18.67
CA SER A 278 5.98 5.19 -19.68
C SER A 278 5.86 6.65 -19.25
N THR A 279 6.06 7.58 -20.18
CA THR A 279 5.84 9.02 -19.95
C THR A 279 4.39 9.42 -20.18
N ALA A 280 3.50 8.47 -20.45
CA ALA A 280 2.18 8.79 -20.93
C ALA A 280 1.29 9.51 -19.91
N VAL A 281 1.55 9.31 -18.62
CA VAL A 281 0.92 10.04 -17.51
C VAL A 281 1.17 11.56 -17.58
N PHE A 282 2.23 12.00 -18.24
CA PHE A 282 2.61 13.41 -18.31
C PHE A 282 1.97 14.19 -19.45
N HIS A 283 1.23 13.56 -20.38
CA HIS A 283 0.70 14.25 -21.56
C HIS A 283 -0.21 15.44 -21.19
N SER A 284 -1.12 15.25 -20.23
CA SER A 284 -2.04 16.29 -19.77
C SER A 284 -1.30 17.48 -19.15
N LEU A 285 -0.23 17.22 -18.39
CA LEU A 285 0.64 18.25 -17.81
C LEU A 285 1.43 18.99 -18.90
N ALA A 286 2.13 18.25 -19.75
CA ALA A 286 2.97 18.82 -20.80
C ALA A 286 2.17 19.68 -21.80
N ALA A 287 0.93 19.29 -22.11
CA ALA A 287 0.04 20.03 -23.01
C ALA A 287 -0.35 21.42 -22.49
N LYS A 288 -0.34 21.62 -21.17
CA LYS A 288 -0.74 22.89 -20.52
C LYS A 288 0.45 23.77 -20.12
N LEU A 289 1.66 23.24 -20.10
CA LEU A 289 2.87 24.00 -19.79
C LEU A 289 3.27 24.94 -20.93
N SER A 290 3.77 26.13 -20.59
CA SER A 290 4.22 27.17 -21.53
C SER A 290 5.71 27.06 -21.91
N ILE A 291 6.40 25.99 -21.48
CA ILE A 291 7.82 25.73 -21.74
C ILE A 291 8.01 24.40 -22.47
N PRO A 292 9.12 24.21 -23.20
CA PRO A 292 9.40 22.93 -23.84
C PRO A 292 9.47 21.82 -22.78
N THR A 293 8.72 20.74 -22.97
CA THR A 293 8.64 19.65 -21.99
C THR A 293 9.06 18.34 -22.64
N TYR A 294 9.95 17.61 -21.98
CA TYR A 294 10.47 16.33 -22.45
C TYR A 294 10.23 15.24 -21.40
N GLY A 295 9.90 14.04 -21.85
CA GLY A 295 9.73 12.85 -21.03
C GLY A 295 10.90 11.89 -21.24
N LEU A 296 11.44 11.39 -20.13
CA LEU A 296 12.39 10.28 -20.10
C LEU A 296 11.60 8.99 -19.85
N GLN A 297 11.53 8.11 -20.86
CA GLN A 297 10.88 6.80 -20.77
C GLN A 297 11.92 5.67 -20.69
N CYS A 298 11.54 4.56 -20.05
CA CYS A 298 12.42 3.41 -19.87
C CYS A 298 12.45 2.54 -21.13
N THR A 299 13.51 2.63 -21.93
CA THR A 299 13.72 1.81 -23.15
C THR A 299 14.76 0.72 -22.90
N ARG A 300 15.06 -0.13 -23.89
CA ARG A 300 16.10 -1.16 -23.73
C ARG A 300 17.50 -0.58 -23.50
N ALA A 301 17.73 0.66 -23.93
CA ALA A 301 19.01 1.34 -23.73
C ALA A 301 19.20 1.83 -22.27
N ALA A 302 18.14 1.90 -21.47
CA ALA A 302 18.21 2.35 -20.09
C ALA A 302 18.81 1.26 -19.17
N PRO A 303 19.92 1.52 -18.47
CA PRO A 303 20.51 0.55 -17.55
C PRO A 303 19.66 0.44 -16.27
N LEU A 304 19.37 -0.79 -15.85
CA LEU A 304 18.50 -1.08 -14.69
C LEU A 304 19.22 -1.84 -13.57
N ASP A 305 20.55 -1.83 -13.56
CA ASP A 305 21.37 -2.41 -12.48
C ASP A 305 21.30 -1.59 -11.18
N SER A 306 21.14 -0.27 -11.29
CA SER A 306 21.04 0.65 -10.15
C SER A 306 20.38 1.98 -10.55
N ILE A 307 19.82 2.70 -9.57
CA ILE A 307 19.29 4.06 -9.77
C ILE A 307 20.40 5.02 -10.23
N GLN A 308 21.62 4.83 -9.75
CA GLN A 308 22.78 5.65 -10.10
C GLN A 308 23.15 5.52 -11.58
N SER A 309 23.22 4.28 -12.09
CA SER A 309 23.49 4.02 -13.52
C SER A 309 22.37 4.58 -14.40
N LEU A 310 21.11 4.42 -14.00
CA LEU A 310 19.95 4.96 -14.72
C LEU A 310 19.97 6.49 -14.77
N ALA A 311 20.24 7.14 -13.64
CA ALA A 311 20.35 8.59 -13.54
C ALA A 311 21.49 9.14 -14.40
N ALA A 312 22.67 8.50 -14.39
CA ALA A 312 23.80 8.89 -15.23
C ALA A 312 23.43 8.81 -16.72
N TYR A 313 22.77 7.73 -17.14
CA TYR A 313 22.30 7.58 -18.52
C TYR A 313 21.26 8.64 -18.90
N TYR A 314 20.32 8.96 -18.01
CA TYR A 314 19.32 10.01 -18.24
C TYR A 314 19.93 11.42 -18.28
N ILE A 315 20.99 11.70 -17.51
CA ILE A 315 21.76 12.95 -17.62
C ILE A 315 22.36 13.08 -19.02
N GLU A 316 22.96 12.01 -19.56
CA GLU A 316 23.50 12.03 -20.92
C GLU A 316 22.41 12.24 -21.98
N CYS A 317 21.21 11.70 -21.76
CA CYS A 317 20.07 11.95 -22.63
C CYS A 317 19.64 13.42 -22.64
N ILE A 318 19.45 14.04 -21.46
CA ILE A 318 19.00 15.45 -21.39
C ILE A 318 20.05 16.43 -21.92
N ARG A 319 21.34 16.09 -21.81
CA ARG A 319 22.46 16.87 -22.37
C ARG A 319 22.43 17.00 -23.89
N GLN A 320 21.81 16.06 -24.59
CA GLN A 320 21.62 16.15 -26.04
C GLN A 320 20.66 17.28 -26.43
N VAL A 321 19.76 17.69 -25.52
CA VAL A 321 18.80 18.77 -25.73
C VAL A 321 19.27 20.07 -25.07
N GLN A 322 19.81 19.99 -23.87
CA GLN A 322 20.35 21.12 -23.11
C GLN A 322 21.75 20.76 -22.60
N PRO A 323 22.84 21.17 -23.27
CA PRO A 323 24.21 20.75 -22.91
C PRO A 323 24.67 21.21 -21.52
N GLU A 324 24.21 22.37 -21.06
CA GLU A 324 24.62 22.99 -19.80
C GLU A 324 23.45 23.34 -18.90
N GLY A 325 23.67 23.25 -17.59
CA GLY A 325 22.66 23.60 -16.58
C GLY A 325 22.45 25.12 -16.40
N PRO A 326 21.60 25.52 -15.44
CA PRO A 326 20.84 24.67 -14.53
C PRO A 326 19.70 23.92 -15.24
N TYR A 327 19.39 22.72 -14.75
CA TYR A 327 18.32 21.87 -15.28
C TYR A 327 17.05 22.02 -14.44
N ARG A 328 15.89 21.86 -15.10
CA ARG A 328 14.59 21.67 -14.44
C ARG A 328 14.19 20.21 -14.59
N ILE A 329 14.21 19.46 -13.50
CA ILE A 329 13.96 18.03 -13.49
C ILE A 329 12.77 17.77 -12.58
N ALA A 330 11.82 16.98 -13.05
CA ALA A 330 10.77 16.43 -12.21
C ALA A 330 10.71 14.91 -12.30
N GLY A 331 10.31 14.28 -11.22
CA GLY A 331 10.12 12.83 -11.15
C GLY A 331 8.81 12.49 -10.46
N TYR A 332 8.08 11.52 -11.00
CA TYR A 332 6.83 11.06 -10.44
C TYR A 332 6.97 9.64 -9.88
N SER A 333 6.52 9.42 -8.64
CA SER A 333 6.58 8.10 -8.00
C SER A 333 8.01 7.54 -7.99
N TYR A 334 8.27 6.37 -8.60
CA TYR A 334 9.62 5.84 -8.86
C TYR A 334 10.55 6.87 -9.52
N GLY A 335 10.06 7.65 -10.47
CA GLY A 335 10.84 8.70 -11.13
C GLY A 335 11.37 9.75 -10.17
N ALA A 336 10.76 9.94 -8.99
CA ALA A 336 11.21 10.88 -7.98
C ALA A 336 12.59 10.51 -7.40
N CYS A 337 12.86 9.22 -7.14
CA CYS A 337 14.18 8.80 -6.65
C CYS A 337 15.24 8.92 -7.74
N VAL A 338 14.89 8.62 -9.00
CA VAL A 338 15.79 8.79 -10.15
C VAL A 338 16.09 10.28 -10.39
N ALA A 339 15.08 11.16 -10.36
CA ALA A 339 15.24 12.60 -10.52
C ALA A 339 16.11 13.21 -9.40
N PHE A 340 15.92 12.74 -8.16
CA PHE A 340 16.76 13.14 -7.03
C PHE A 340 18.23 12.74 -7.27
N GLU A 341 18.48 11.51 -7.68
CA GLU A 341 19.82 11.03 -8.02
C GLU A 341 20.45 11.82 -9.18
N MET A 342 19.67 12.13 -10.23
CA MET A 342 20.14 12.95 -11.35
C MET A 342 20.62 14.32 -10.85
N CYS A 343 19.83 14.99 -10.01
CA CYS A 343 20.22 16.27 -9.42
C CYS A 343 21.45 16.17 -8.52
N SER A 344 21.58 15.10 -7.73
CA SER A 344 22.75 14.85 -6.88
C SER A 344 24.03 14.67 -7.70
N GLN A 345 23.98 13.89 -8.78
CA GLN A 345 25.12 13.70 -9.69
C GLN A 345 25.48 14.99 -10.46
N LEU A 346 24.48 15.74 -10.92
CA LEU A 346 24.71 17.03 -11.59
C LEU A 346 25.34 18.04 -10.64
N GLN A 347 24.92 18.07 -9.37
CA GLN A 347 25.54 18.91 -8.33
C GLN A 347 27.01 18.56 -8.15
N ALA A 348 27.37 17.27 -8.07
CA ALA A 348 28.75 16.84 -7.90
C ALA A 348 29.66 17.22 -9.09
N GLN A 349 29.08 17.46 -10.26
CA GLN A 349 29.79 17.89 -11.47
C GLN A 349 29.83 19.41 -11.66
N GLN A 350 29.04 20.17 -10.88
CA GLN A 350 28.97 21.63 -10.97
C GLN A 350 30.04 22.30 -10.11
N ASN A 351 30.58 23.42 -10.59
CA ASN A 351 31.37 24.31 -9.75
C ASN A 351 30.49 24.89 -8.62
N PRO A 352 31.03 25.09 -7.40
CA PRO A 352 30.29 25.61 -6.24
C PRO A 352 29.59 26.97 -6.42
N ALA A 353 29.91 27.69 -7.51
CA ALA A 353 29.37 29.01 -7.83
C ALA A 353 28.12 28.99 -8.74
N HIS A 354 27.64 27.82 -9.18
CA HIS A 354 26.47 27.73 -10.06
C HIS A 354 25.15 27.68 -9.31
N THR A 355 24.11 28.23 -9.94
CA THR A 355 22.72 28.11 -9.50
C THR A 355 22.28 26.63 -9.46
N HIS A 356 21.64 26.24 -8.36
CA HIS A 356 21.15 24.87 -8.18
C HIS A 356 20.07 24.50 -9.23
N ASN A 357 19.98 23.21 -9.55
CA ASN A 357 18.93 22.67 -10.40
C ASN A 357 17.56 22.77 -9.70
N SER A 358 16.49 22.97 -10.47
CA SER A 358 15.13 22.94 -9.94
C SER A 358 14.64 21.49 -9.92
N LEU A 359 14.30 20.97 -8.73
CA LEU A 359 13.80 19.61 -8.55
C LEU A 359 12.35 19.61 -8.07
N PHE A 360 11.45 19.03 -8.87
CA PHE A 360 10.05 18.80 -8.52
C PHE A 360 9.79 17.31 -8.33
N LEU A 361 9.22 16.91 -7.21
CA LEU A 361 8.88 15.51 -6.93
C LEU A 361 7.37 15.37 -6.84
N PHE A 362 6.78 14.63 -7.76
CA PHE A 362 5.34 14.33 -7.76
C PHE A 362 5.14 13.04 -6.96
N ASP A 363 4.51 13.16 -5.80
CA ASP A 363 4.18 12.10 -4.85
C ASP A 363 5.24 10.99 -4.73
N GLY A 364 6.47 11.38 -4.39
CA GLY A 364 7.59 10.45 -4.30
C GLY A 364 8.84 11.08 -3.70
N SER A 365 9.79 10.23 -3.30
CA SER A 365 11.09 10.60 -2.75
C SER A 365 12.10 9.45 -2.92
N HIS A 366 13.33 9.67 -2.50
CA HIS A 366 14.39 8.65 -2.46
C HIS A 366 14.02 7.39 -1.65
N THR A 367 13.20 7.50 -0.59
CA THR A 367 12.75 6.37 0.23
C THR A 367 11.35 5.87 -0.11
N TYR A 368 10.62 6.55 -0.99
CA TYR A 368 9.21 6.26 -1.25
C TYR A 368 9.02 4.80 -1.69
N VAL A 369 9.65 4.40 -2.80
CA VAL A 369 9.56 3.02 -3.31
C VAL A 369 10.10 2.00 -2.30
N LEU A 370 11.17 2.35 -1.58
CA LEU A 370 11.73 1.50 -0.53
C LEU A 370 10.68 1.19 0.55
N ALA A 371 9.92 2.18 1.02
CA ALA A 371 8.87 2.00 2.03
C ALA A 371 7.78 1.01 1.59
N TYR A 372 7.34 1.11 0.32
CA TYR A 372 6.43 0.14 -0.26
C TYR A 372 7.06 -1.26 -0.28
N THR A 373 8.34 -1.33 -0.64
CA THR A 373 9.00 -2.63 -0.82
C THR A 373 9.41 -3.35 0.45
N GLN A 374 9.73 -2.60 1.51
CA GLN A 374 10.15 -3.14 2.80
C GLN A 374 9.05 -3.97 3.47
N SER A 375 7.80 -3.52 3.38
CA SER A 375 6.67 -4.19 4.04
C SER A 375 6.39 -5.59 3.47
N TYR A 376 6.62 -5.79 2.16
CA TYR A 376 6.50 -7.12 1.55
C TYR A 376 7.77 -7.94 1.75
N ARG A 377 8.96 -7.33 1.63
CA ARG A 377 10.25 -8.00 1.87
C ARG A 377 10.31 -8.62 3.25
N ALA A 378 9.74 -7.96 4.26
CA ALA A 378 9.65 -8.47 5.62
C ALA A 378 8.83 -9.77 5.74
N LYS A 379 7.96 -10.06 4.77
CA LYS A 379 7.12 -11.26 4.71
C LYS A 379 7.77 -12.41 3.92
N LEU A 380 8.82 -12.13 3.12
CA LEU A 380 9.49 -13.12 2.29
C LEU A 380 10.63 -13.82 3.02
N THR A 381 10.94 -15.04 2.58
CA THR A 381 12.07 -15.81 3.09
C THR A 381 13.39 -15.09 2.75
N PRO A 382 14.22 -14.71 3.75
CA PRO A 382 15.47 -14.01 3.48
C PRO A 382 16.39 -14.79 2.53
N GLY A 383 16.81 -14.16 1.43
CA GLY A 383 17.68 -14.76 0.41
C GLY A 383 16.96 -15.58 -0.66
N CYS A 384 15.63 -15.72 -0.59
CA CYS A 384 14.85 -16.39 -1.62
C CYS A 384 14.50 -15.41 -2.77
N GLU A 385 15.40 -15.27 -3.74
CA GLU A 385 15.17 -14.39 -4.91
C GLU A 385 13.95 -14.84 -5.74
N GLY A 386 13.64 -16.15 -5.80
CA GLY A 386 12.48 -16.65 -6.52
C GLY A 386 11.14 -16.17 -5.95
N GLU A 387 11.02 -16.01 -4.63
CA GLU A 387 9.84 -15.40 -3.99
C GLU A 387 9.74 -13.91 -4.34
N ALA A 388 10.85 -13.18 -4.28
CA ALA A 388 10.88 -11.75 -4.61
C ALA A 388 10.55 -11.47 -6.10
N GLU A 389 11.09 -12.29 -7.01
CA GLU A 389 10.72 -12.25 -8.44
C GLU A 389 9.23 -12.51 -8.63
N THR A 390 8.70 -13.52 -7.95
CA THR A 390 7.29 -13.91 -8.09
C THR A 390 6.35 -12.83 -7.58
N GLU A 391 6.59 -12.28 -6.39
CA GLU A 391 5.77 -11.21 -5.82
C GLU A 391 5.74 -9.96 -6.69
N ALA A 392 6.90 -9.55 -7.21
CA ALA A 392 6.99 -8.42 -8.13
C ALA A 392 6.15 -8.66 -9.40
N LEU A 393 6.17 -9.88 -9.93
CA LEU A 393 5.40 -10.24 -11.12
C LEU A 393 3.90 -10.42 -10.82
N CYS A 394 3.53 -10.87 -9.62
CA CYS A 394 2.14 -10.85 -9.16
C CYS A 394 1.58 -9.42 -9.20
N PHE A 395 2.30 -8.45 -8.62
CA PHE A 395 1.90 -7.05 -8.65
C PHE A 395 1.81 -6.51 -10.09
N PHE A 396 2.76 -6.88 -10.95
CA PHE A 396 2.76 -6.49 -12.35
C PHE A 396 1.52 -7.03 -13.09
N VAL A 397 1.20 -8.32 -12.96
CA VAL A 397 0.04 -8.96 -13.60
C VAL A 397 -1.28 -8.31 -13.16
N GLN A 398 -1.37 -7.90 -11.89
CA GLN A 398 -2.53 -7.21 -11.34
C GLN A 398 -2.72 -5.79 -11.88
N GLN A 399 -1.70 -5.16 -12.49
CA GLN A 399 -1.88 -3.89 -13.20
C GLN A 399 -2.69 -4.07 -14.49
N PHE A 400 -2.71 -5.27 -15.05
CA PHE A 400 -3.37 -5.57 -16.32
C PHE A 400 -4.61 -6.43 -16.17
N THR A 401 -4.72 -7.24 -15.11
CA THR A 401 -5.77 -8.26 -14.98
C THR A 401 -6.43 -8.24 -13.61
N ASP A 402 -7.66 -8.74 -13.54
CA ASP A 402 -8.37 -8.99 -12.26
C ASP A 402 -7.99 -10.34 -11.63
N ALA A 403 -6.84 -10.93 -12.00
CA ALA A 403 -6.43 -12.23 -11.50
C ALA A 403 -6.18 -12.19 -9.97
N GLU A 404 -6.75 -13.16 -9.27
CA GLU A 404 -6.54 -13.35 -7.83
C GLU A 404 -5.06 -13.57 -7.52
N HIS A 405 -4.53 -12.82 -6.54
CA HIS A 405 -3.12 -12.83 -6.18
C HIS A 405 -2.60 -14.26 -5.92
N SER A 406 -3.35 -15.06 -5.17
CA SER A 406 -3.00 -16.44 -4.83
C SER A 406 -2.86 -17.35 -6.06
N ARG A 407 -3.68 -17.14 -7.10
CA ARG A 407 -3.61 -17.91 -8.34
C ARG A 407 -2.38 -17.57 -9.16
N VAL A 408 -2.01 -16.28 -9.20
CA VAL A 408 -0.80 -15.84 -9.90
C VAL A 408 0.44 -16.37 -9.17
N LEU A 409 0.44 -16.30 -7.83
CA LEU A 409 1.51 -16.85 -6.99
C LEU A 409 1.70 -18.36 -7.23
N GLU A 410 0.61 -19.14 -7.22
CA GLU A 410 0.64 -20.59 -7.46
C GLU A 410 1.19 -20.95 -8.86
N ALA A 411 0.92 -20.13 -9.86
CA ALA A 411 1.40 -20.32 -11.22
C ALA A 411 2.89 -19.96 -11.40
N LEU A 412 3.36 -18.91 -10.72
CA LEU A 412 4.69 -18.35 -10.95
C LEU A 412 5.77 -18.88 -10.00
N LEU A 413 5.41 -19.15 -8.74
CA LEU A 413 6.38 -19.54 -7.71
C LEU A 413 7.18 -20.81 -8.06
N PRO A 414 6.59 -21.88 -8.63
CA PRO A 414 7.31 -23.12 -8.94
C PRO A 414 8.33 -23.03 -10.09
N LEU A 415 8.33 -21.94 -10.86
CA LEU A 415 9.17 -21.79 -12.06
C LEU A 415 10.65 -21.59 -11.70
N ALA A 416 11.58 -21.95 -12.59
CA ALA A 416 12.99 -22.04 -12.21
C ALA A 416 13.70 -20.68 -12.12
N GLY A 417 13.28 -19.68 -12.91
CA GLY A 417 13.93 -18.37 -12.95
C GLY A 417 13.07 -17.27 -13.56
N LEU A 418 13.58 -16.04 -13.47
CA LEU A 418 12.87 -14.83 -13.90
C LEU A 418 12.32 -14.90 -15.32
N GLU A 419 13.07 -15.43 -16.29
CA GLU A 419 12.64 -15.53 -17.69
C GLU A 419 11.38 -16.39 -17.84
N GLU A 420 11.32 -17.54 -17.16
CA GLU A 420 10.15 -18.42 -17.18
C GLU A 420 8.96 -17.78 -16.47
N ARG A 421 9.21 -17.10 -15.33
CA ARG A 421 8.17 -16.37 -14.59
C ARG A 421 7.59 -15.22 -15.41
N VAL A 422 8.44 -14.45 -16.10
CA VAL A 422 8.00 -13.37 -16.98
C VAL A 422 7.17 -13.93 -18.14
N ALA A 423 7.63 -15.01 -18.79
CA ALA A 423 6.87 -15.63 -19.88
C ALA A 423 5.46 -16.06 -19.40
N ALA A 424 5.37 -16.70 -18.24
CA ALA A 424 4.09 -17.11 -17.64
C ALA A 424 3.21 -15.91 -17.24
N ALA A 425 3.79 -14.86 -16.65
CA ALA A 425 3.08 -13.62 -16.32
C ALA A 425 2.50 -12.95 -17.58
N VAL A 426 3.27 -12.88 -18.66
CA VAL A 426 2.83 -12.36 -19.96
C VAL A 426 1.70 -13.21 -20.53
N ASP A 427 1.78 -14.54 -20.42
CA ASP A 427 0.71 -15.43 -20.86
C ASP A 427 -0.61 -15.18 -20.12
N LEU A 428 -0.58 -15.01 -18.80
CA LEU A 428 -1.77 -14.67 -18.01
C LEU A 428 -2.40 -13.33 -18.46
N ILE A 429 -1.58 -12.32 -18.75
CA ILE A 429 -2.05 -11.01 -19.22
C ILE A 429 -2.66 -11.13 -20.61
N VAL A 430 -2.00 -11.82 -21.54
CA VAL A 430 -2.44 -11.95 -22.94
C VAL A 430 -3.70 -12.80 -23.05
N GLN A 431 -3.88 -13.80 -22.18
CA GLN A 431 -5.14 -14.55 -22.10
C GLN A 431 -6.34 -13.63 -21.79
N SER A 432 -6.13 -12.63 -20.93
CA SER A 432 -7.15 -11.62 -20.61
C SER A 432 -7.24 -10.51 -21.66
N HIS A 433 -6.12 -10.19 -22.33
CA HIS A 433 -5.98 -9.05 -23.24
C HIS A 433 -5.17 -9.38 -24.50
N ALA A 434 -5.76 -10.16 -25.42
CA ALA A 434 -5.08 -10.73 -26.59
C ALA A 434 -4.46 -9.72 -27.58
N GLY A 435 -4.85 -8.44 -27.55
CA GLY A 435 -4.32 -7.42 -28.45
C GLY A 435 -3.20 -6.55 -27.85
N LEU A 436 -2.70 -6.87 -26.65
CA LEU A 436 -1.47 -6.25 -26.13
C LEU A 436 -0.25 -6.89 -26.79
N ASP A 437 0.75 -6.07 -27.14
CA ASP A 437 1.99 -6.57 -27.73
C ASP A 437 2.79 -7.38 -26.70
N ARG A 438 2.97 -8.67 -27.00
CA ARG A 438 3.72 -9.60 -26.16
C ARG A 438 5.17 -9.16 -25.95
N ARG A 439 5.80 -8.54 -26.95
CA ARG A 439 7.19 -8.07 -26.84
C ARG A 439 7.30 -6.89 -25.87
N ALA A 440 6.41 -5.91 -26.01
CA ALA A 440 6.31 -4.79 -25.08
C ALA A 440 5.97 -5.27 -23.64
N LEU A 441 5.05 -6.23 -23.49
CA LEU A 441 4.71 -6.81 -22.18
C LEU A 441 5.89 -7.53 -21.52
N THR A 442 6.62 -8.35 -22.29
CA THR A 442 7.81 -9.06 -21.80
C THR A 442 8.85 -8.06 -21.30
N PHE A 443 9.13 -7.02 -22.09
CA PHE A 443 10.05 -5.96 -21.69
C PHE A 443 9.54 -5.20 -20.45
N ALA A 444 8.25 -4.85 -20.41
CA ALA A 444 7.65 -4.15 -19.28
C ALA A 444 7.80 -4.96 -17.99
N ALA A 445 7.48 -6.26 -18.00
CA ALA A 445 7.60 -7.16 -16.85
C ALA A 445 9.05 -7.27 -16.35
N HIS A 446 10.02 -7.51 -17.24
CA HIS A 446 11.44 -7.53 -16.87
C HIS A 446 11.89 -6.20 -16.29
N SER A 447 11.60 -5.10 -16.98
CA SER A 447 12.01 -3.78 -16.54
C SER A 447 11.40 -3.43 -15.18
N PHE A 448 10.14 -3.82 -14.95
CA PHE A 448 9.42 -3.56 -13.70
C PHE A 448 10.15 -4.20 -12.51
N TYR A 449 10.49 -5.49 -12.59
CA TYR A 449 11.26 -6.18 -11.56
C TYR A 449 12.63 -5.53 -11.32
N HIS A 450 13.38 -5.23 -12.38
CA HIS A 450 14.70 -4.63 -12.23
C HIS A 450 14.66 -3.21 -11.66
N LYS A 451 13.65 -2.40 -12.02
CA LYS A 451 13.41 -1.08 -11.43
C LYS A 451 13.12 -1.18 -9.93
N LEU A 452 12.22 -2.09 -9.52
CA LEU A 452 11.96 -2.33 -8.09
C LEU A 452 13.24 -2.70 -7.33
N ARG A 453 14.01 -3.65 -7.86
CA ARG A 453 15.27 -4.10 -7.26
C ARG A 453 16.32 -2.97 -7.18
N ALA A 454 16.38 -2.10 -8.18
CA ALA A 454 17.26 -0.95 -8.19
C ALA A 454 16.87 0.08 -7.12
N ALA A 455 15.57 0.42 -7.02
CA ALA A 455 15.06 1.35 -6.02
C ALA A 455 15.20 0.82 -4.59
N GLU A 456 15.04 -0.48 -4.37
CA GLU A 456 15.19 -1.08 -3.04
C GLU A 456 16.63 -0.96 -2.51
N LYS A 457 17.63 -1.09 -3.39
CA LYS A 457 19.04 -0.95 -3.04
C LYS A 457 19.52 0.50 -3.02
N TYR A 458 18.64 1.44 -3.33
CA TYR A 458 19.01 2.84 -3.48
C TYR A 458 19.11 3.54 -2.14
N THR A 459 20.21 4.26 -1.95
CA THR A 459 20.39 5.22 -0.87
C THR A 459 21.26 6.35 -1.41
N PRO A 460 20.84 7.62 -1.30
CA PRO A 460 21.69 8.73 -1.71
C PRO A 460 23.04 8.70 -1.00
N ARG A 461 24.13 8.89 -1.75
CA ARG A 461 25.50 8.86 -1.20
C ARG A 461 26.00 10.21 -0.71
N ALA A 462 25.35 11.29 -1.11
CA ALA A 462 25.72 12.66 -0.80
C ALA A 462 24.47 13.49 -0.50
N THR A 463 24.63 14.50 0.35
CA THR A 463 23.59 15.47 0.65
C THR A 463 23.34 16.37 -0.54
N TYR A 464 22.07 16.53 -0.92
CA TYR A 464 21.66 17.48 -1.95
C TYR A 464 21.50 18.88 -1.34
N HIS A 465 22.11 19.88 -1.98
CA HIS A 465 22.13 21.27 -1.50
C HIS A 465 21.11 22.17 -2.22
N GLY A 466 20.53 21.69 -3.31
CA GLY A 466 19.49 22.42 -4.03
C GLY A 466 18.13 22.36 -3.33
N ASN A 467 17.24 23.26 -3.71
CA ASN A 467 15.86 23.25 -3.22
C ASN A 467 15.05 22.11 -3.86
N VAL A 468 14.13 21.54 -3.10
CA VAL A 468 13.23 20.47 -3.54
C VAL A 468 11.79 20.91 -3.34
N THR A 469 10.98 20.80 -4.38
CA THR A 469 9.52 21.03 -4.31
C THR A 469 8.81 19.69 -4.36
N LEU A 470 8.30 19.22 -3.22
CA LEU A 470 7.49 18.02 -3.11
C LEU A 470 6.01 18.38 -3.29
N LEU A 471 5.38 17.76 -4.29
CA LEU A 471 3.95 17.85 -4.58
C LEU A 471 3.32 16.54 -4.13
N ARG A 472 2.83 16.52 -2.89
CA ARG A 472 2.32 15.34 -2.20
C ARG A 472 0.80 15.22 -2.38
N ALA A 473 0.32 14.04 -2.70
CA ALA A 473 -1.11 13.77 -2.78
C ALA A 473 -1.77 13.93 -1.40
N LYS A 474 -2.96 14.54 -1.38
CA LYS A 474 -3.74 14.78 -0.16
C LYS A 474 -4.27 13.48 0.43
N THR A 475 -4.76 12.60 -0.44
CA THR A 475 -5.15 11.25 -0.05
C THR A 475 -3.91 10.36 -0.19
N GLY A 476 -3.23 10.12 0.93
CA GLY A 476 -2.07 9.23 0.97
C GLY A 476 -2.48 7.77 1.07
N GLY A 477 -1.69 6.88 0.48
CA GLY A 477 -1.74 5.45 0.82
C GLY A 477 -1.09 5.19 2.19
N ALA A 478 -1.47 4.09 2.86
CA ALA A 478 -1.02 3.73 4.21
C ALA A 478 0.52 3.80 4.41
N TYR A 479 1.30 3.59 3.35
CA TYR A 479 2.78 3.54 3.41
C TYR A 479 3.46 4.92 3.32
N GLY A 480 2.76 5.94 2.84
CA GLY A 480 3.29 7.32 2.78
C GLY A 480 3.20 8.05 4.12
N GLU A 481 2.41 7.54 5.08
CA GLU A 481 2.23 8.17 6.38
C GLU A 481 3.46 8.00 7.29
N ASP A 482 4.11 6.83 7.25
CA ASP A 482 5.33 6.53 8.03
C ASP A 482 6.57 7.33 7.57
N LEU A 483 6.51 7.93 6.38
CA LEU A 483 7.62 8.71 5.81
C LEU A 483 7.61 10.19 6.26
N GLY A 484 6.69 10.57 7.15
CA GLY A 484 6.57 11.94 7.64
C GLY A 484 6.04 12.92 6.59
N ALA A 485 6.07 14.22 6.91
CA ALA A 485 5.45 15.27 6.09
C ALA A 485 6.11 15.44 4.71
N ASP A 486 7.43 15.25 4.63
CA ASP A 486 8.28 15.53 3.46
C ASP A 486 8.89 14.27 2.83
N TYR A 487 8.36 13.09 3.14
CA TYR A 487 8.85 11.81 2.65
C TYR A 487 10.35 11.58 2.90
N ASN A 488 10.81 11.93 4.10
CA ASN A 488 12.19 11.86 4.58
C ASN A 488 13.21 12.69 3.80
N LEU A 489 12.79 13.59 2.90
CA LEU A 489 13.71 14.38 2.07
C LEU A 489 14.70 15.19 2.91
N SER A 490 14.29 15.72 4.06
CA SER A 490 15.16 16.46 4.98
C SER A 490 16.34 15.63 5.55
N GLN A 491 16.33 14.30 5.43
CA GLN A 491 17.44 13.44 5.85
C GLN A 491 18.62 13.47 4.85
N VAL A 492 18.34 13.79 3.59
CA VAL A 492 19.29 13.72 2.47
C VAL A 492 19.42 15.03 1.69
N CYS A 493 18.72 16.08 2.13
CA CYS A 493 18.72 17.41 1.53
C CYS A 493 18.84 18.48 2.63
N ASP A 494 19.83 19.37 2.52
CA ASP A 494 19.98 20.53 3.42
C ASP A 494 19.53 21.86 2.78
N GLY A 495 19.18 21.83 1.48
CA GLY A 495 18.44 22.89 0.81
C GLY A 495 16.98 22.99 1.26
N LYS A 496 16.25 24.02 0.78
CA LYS A 496 14.85 24.22 1.18
C LYS A 496 13.95 23.13 0.57
N VAL A 497 13.31 22.34 1.42
CA VAL A 497 12.24 21.40 1.04
C VAL A 497 10.88 22.08 1.19
N SER A 498 10.21 22.34 0.07
CA SER A 498 8.87 22.93 0.03
C SER A 498 7.83 21.85 -0.26
N VAL A 499 6.93 21.59 0.69
CA VAL A 499 5.89 20.57 0.55
C VAL A 499 4.55 21.24 0.23
N HIS A 500 3.92 20.81 -0.86
CA HIS A 500 2.59 21.25 -1.28
C HIS A 500 1.64 20.05 -1.29
N ILE A 501 0.52 20.16 -0.60
CA ILE A 501 -0.53 19.14 -0.61
C ILE A 501 -1.45 19.40 -1.80
N ILE A 502 -1.63 18.38 -2.64
CA ILE A 502 -2.36 18.44 -3.92
C ILE A 502 -3.59 17.54 -3.82
N GLU A 503 -4.76 18.04 -4.24
CA GLU A 503 -6.00 17.25 -4.27
C GLU A 503 -5.84 16.02 -5.18
N GLY A 504 -6.41 14.89 -4.75
CA GLY A 504 -6.26 13.59 -5.40
C GLY A 504 -5.45 12.58 -4.57
N ASP A 505 -5.31 11.40 -5.13
CA ASP A 505 -4.47 10.30 -4.67
C ASP A 505 -3.19 10.21 -5.53
N HIS A 506 -2.36 9.19 -5.27
CA HIS A 506 -1.12 8.95 -6.01
C HIS A 506 -1.33 9.00 -7.53
N ARG A 507 -2.37 8.34 -8.05
CA ARG A 507 -2.67 8.20 -9.49
C ARG A 507 -3.37 9.43 -10.06
N THR A 508 -4.28 10.04 -9.31
CA THR A 508 -5.14 11.13 -9.80
C THR A 508 -4.54 12.52 -9.60
N LEU A 509 -3.41 12.64 -8.87
CA LEU A 509 -2.75 13.92 -8.59
C LEU A 509 -2.36 14.73 -9.86
N LEU A 510 -2.06 14.06 -10.98
CA LEU A 510 -1.77 14.71 -12.27
C LEU A 510 -3.02 14.98 -13.13
N GLU A 511 -4.22 14.87 -12.54
CA GLU A 511 -5.50 15.07 -13.20
C GLU A 511 -6.36 16.12 -12.48
N GLY A 512 -7.46 16.53 -13.11
CA GLY A 512 -8.48 17.39 -12.50
C GLY A 512 -7.93 18.66 -11.83
N SER A 513 -8.38 18.92 -10.60
CA SER A 513 -7.94 20.05 -9.79
C SER A 513 -6.49 19.93 -9.30
N GLY A 514 -5.99 18.71 -9.10
CA GLY A 514 -4.61 18.47 -8.72
C GLY A 514 -3.62 18.96 -9.78
N LEU A 515 -3.93 18.65 -11.05
CA LEU A 515 -3.17 19.14 -12.20
C LEU A 515 -3.09 20.67 -12.27
N GLU A 516 -4.21 21.36 -12.05
CA GLU A 516 -4.25 22.83 -12.08
C GLU A 516 -3.40 23.45 -10.96
N ALA A 517 -3.43 22.86 -9.76
CA ALA A 517 -2.58 23.27 -8.65
C ALA A 517 -1.09 23.08 -8.97
N ILE A 518 -0.72 21.93 -9.54
CA ILE A 518 0.66 21.64 -9.97
C ILE A 518 1.13 22.64 -11.01
N LEU A 519 0.31 22.93 -12.03
CA LEU A 519 0.63 23.93 -13.04
C LEU A 519 0.87 25.30 -12.41
N GLY A 520 0.02 25.74 -11.48
CA GLY A 520 0.19 27.00 -10.77
C GLY A 520 1.50 27.08 -10.00
N ILE A 521 1.91 25.99 -9.33
CA ILE A 521 3.16 25.90 -8.58
C ILE A 521 4.38 25.94 -9.52
N ILE A 522 4.35 25.15 -10.59
CA ILE A 522 5.42 25.15 -11.60
C ILE A 522 5.53 26.56 -12.21
N HIS A 523 4.45 27.15 -12.69
CA HIS A 523 4.47 28.50 -13.28
C HIS A 523 4.96 29.58 -12.31
N SER A 524 4.60 29.50 -11.03
CA SER A 524 5.10 30.43 -10.02
C SER A 524 6.61 30.30 -9.83
N SER A 525 7.13 29.06 -9.82
CA SER A 525 8.58 28.81 -9.78
C SER A 525 9.30 29.28 -11.05
N LEU A 526 8.62 29.29 -12.20
CA LEU A 526 9.16 29.85 -13.45
C LEU A 526 9.23 31.39 -13.43
N ALA A 527 8.37 32.04 -12.66
CA ALA A 527 8.22 33.50 -12.63
C ALA A 527 9.11 34.23 -11.60
N GLU A 528 9.79 33.51 -10.68
CA GLU A 528 10.71 34.15 -9.72
C GLU A 528 11.83 34.91 -10.46
N PRO A 529 12.10 36.19 -10.12
CA PRO A 529 13.06 36.98 -10.86
C PRO A 529 14.47 36.44 -10.64
N ARG A 530 15.18 36.17 -11.75
CA ARG A 530 16.63 36.01 -11.75
C ARG A 530 17.22 37.25 -11.06
N VAL A 531 17.84 37.08 -9.90
CA VAL A 531 18.56 38.15 -9.21
C VAL A 531 19.52 38.76 -10.22
N SER A 532 19.24 40.00 -10.61
CA SER A 532 20.09 40.76 -11.50
C SER A 532 21.44 40.92 -10.82
N VAL A 533 22.47 40.40 -11.47
CA VAL A 533 23.86 40.75 -11.17
C VAL A 533 23.93 42.28 -11.27
N ARG A 534 24.01 42.95 -10.11
CA ARG A 534 24.39 44.36 -10.08
C ARG A 534 25.84 44.42 -10.54
N GLU A 535 26.06 44.93 -11.74
CA GLU A 535 27.33 45.57 -12.07
C GLU A 535 27.58 46.68 -11.06
N GLY A 536 28.72 46.59 -10.37
CA GLY A 536 29.20 47.55 -9.39
C GLY A 536 30.67 47.29 -9.09
#